data_AF-J3P573-F1
#
_entry.id   AF-J3P573-F1
#
_cell.length_a   1.000
_cell.length_b   1.000
_cell.length_c   1.000
_cell.angle_alpha   90.00
_cell.angle_beta   90.00
_cell.angle_gamma   90.00
#
_symmetry.space_group_name_H-M   'P 1'
#
loop_
_entity.id
_entity.type
_entity.pdbx_description
1 polymer ?
#
loop_
_entity_poly.entity_id
_entity_poly.type
_entity_poly.pdbx_seq_one_letter_code
_entity_poly.pdbx_strand_id
1 'polypeptide(L)'
;MTNSQTGRIEDQVGRSSQMLEEIYAWYKDNLRDTVPLEKKTSFESSDGESTTTALPPHFELHLETDRGLRLVCPRTCLTLDSASVPRIGSSSREQLDDISPFSCICNLNGNGPQHQASVGSFQMAHMTFPIRRGGSEMEWVIHNVADASSSRLVSLHIRRVPATFIAEFEESFIRPLAMKGAGEIIQGGEGTMMAYVQPGARREDRVRLLSVASDLDRVQPLVDSVTFTSGQRSYPRDSIDSVSMLHYSTLVDVAAGALAPHDVRTLLPMPYGEILITFEDNADALASSDDLQALVLLKHNTHLRLSREDAMLKLESVACSSSASGLNDKHDVMDVTFQLTTPEAAAELHRRVEEMRMELFVLSLQHPQEGEEAVLHLQVKQVQCEDVFIPEAELTILRNAGTGRYRMIIATRDRRITLSQNLSQDFFGGQRPKAGDGNGGPMPPTWLVQFEEAGRRRVYRYHSGIRGLSFRDAHSNKVLELARHAISRSPPLRAPG
;
A
#
# COMPACT_ATOMS: atom_id res chain seq x y z
N MET A 1 -32.71 56.70 34.40
CA MET A 1 -31.96 55.44 34.55
C MET A 1 -31.95 54.72 33.20
N THR A 2 -30.89 54.92 32.41
CA THR A 2 -30.61 54.19 31.16
C THR A 2 -29.14 54.46 30.81
N ASN A 3 -28.31 53.41 30.74
CA ASN A 3 -26.99 53.30 30.05
C ASN A 3 -26.02 52.35 30.79
N SER A 4 -26.33 51.04 30.83
CA SER A 4 -25.33 50.03 31.24
C SER A 4 -24.98 49.00 30.16
N GLN A 5 -25.72 48.97 29.04
CA GLN A 5 -25.45 48.05 27.94
C GLN A 5 -24.50 48.62 26.87
N THR A 6 -24.60 49.92 26.58
CA THR A 6 -23.76 50.58 25.56
C THR A 6 -22.29 50.63 25.98
N GLY A 7 -22.00 50.98 27.24
CA GLY A 7 -20.62 51.00 27.75
C GLY A 7 -19.96 49.63 27.79
N ARG A 8 -20.72 48.54 27.99
CA ARG A 8 -20.17 47.18 27.93
C ARG A 8 -19.77 46.74 26.52
N ILE A 9 -20.50 47.22 25.50
CA ILE A 9 -20.18 46.94 24.10
C ILE A 9 -18.96 47.76 23.67
N GLU A 10 -18.87 49.03 24.10
CA GLU A 10 -17.69 49.86 23.85
C GLU A 10 -16.43 49.28 24.50
N ASP A 11 -16.52 48.81 25.76
CA ASP A 11 -15.41 48.14 26.45
C ASP A 11 -14.98 46.82 25.78
N GLN A 12 -15.93 46.12 25.15
CA GLN A 12 -15.67 44.87 24.44
C GLN A 12 -15.04 45.11 23.07
N VAL A 13 -15.49 46.15 22.36
CA VAL A 13 -14.89 46.58 21.09
C VAL A 13 -13.49 47.13 21.33
N GLY A 14 -13.27 47.91 22.40
CA GLY A 14 -11.94 48.40 22.78
C GLY A 14 -10.96 47.26 23.05
N ARG A 15 -11.38 46.22 23.78
CA ARG A 15 -10.55 45.03 24.02
C ARG A 15 -10.24 44.24 22.75
N SER A 16 -11.21 44.08 21.85
CA SER A 16 -10.99 43.41 20.56
C SER A 16 -10.02 44.20 19.68
N SER A 17 -10.10 45.53 19.68
CA SER A 17 -9.20 46.40 18.92
C SER A 17 -7.76 46.29 19.45
N GLN A 18 -7.59 46.31 20.78
CA GLN A 18 -6.27 46.16 21.41
C GLN A 18 -5.64 44.80 21.10
N MET A 19 -6.43 43.71 21.16
CA MET A 19 -5.94 42.37 20.82
C MET A 19 -5.51 42.28 19.34
N LEU A 20 -6.23 42.92 18.42
CA LEU A 20 -5.87 42.95 17.00
C LEU A 20 -4.57 43.75 16.76
N GLU A 21 -4.35 44.84 17.49
CA GLU A 21 -3.10 45.59 17.43
C GLU A 21 -1.91 44.78 17.98
N GLU A 22 -2.10 44.03 19.07
CA GLU A 22 -1.07 43.13 19.62
C GLU A 22 -0.73 41.99 18.66
N ILE A 23 -1.73 41.38 18.01
CA ILE A 23 -1.52 40.35 16.97
C ILE A 23 -0.79 40.94 15.76
N TYR A 24 -1.16 42.15 15.34
CA TYR A 24 -0.52 42.82 14.22
C TYR A 24 0.92 43.22 14.53
N ALA A 25 1.20 43.70 15.74
CA ALA A 25 2.55 43.98 16.22
C ALA A 25 3.39 42.70 16.26
N TRP A 26 2.84 41.61 16.82
CA TRP A 26 3.50 40.31 16.82
C TRP A 26 3.79 39.80 15.39
N TYR A 27 2.85 39.90 14.47
CA TYR A 27 3.06 39.56 13.06
C TYR A 27 4.19 40.36 12.43
N LYS A 28 4.21 41.68 12.68
CA LYS A 28 5.22 42.59 12.16
C LYS A 28 6.63 42.24 12.67
N ASP A 29 6.71 41.86 13.95
CA ASP A 29 7.98 41.56 14.63
C ASP A 29 8.48 40.13 14.35
N ASN A 30 7.60 39.19 14.00
CA ASN A 30 7.96 37.76 13.88
C ASN A 30 7.86 37.18 12.47
N LEU A 31 7.08 37.78 11.57
CA LEU A 31 6.74 37.16 10.28
C LEU A 31 6.96 38.08 9.06
N ARG A 32 7.13 39.39 9.25
CA ARG A 32 7.22 40.34 8.13
C ARG A 32 8.51 40.21 7.30
N ASP A 33 9.62 39.88 7.96
CA ASP A 33 10.94 39.79 7.31
C ASP A 33 11.44 38.35 7.13
N THR A 34 10.63 37.35 7.50
CA THR A 34 10.90 35.95 7.12
C THR A 34 10.51 35.75 5.66
N VAL A 35 11.50 35.74 4.78
CA VAL A 35 11.35 35.33 3.38
C VAL A 35 10.65 33.96 3.35
N PRO A 36 9.44 33.84 2.76
CA PRO A 36 8.79 32.56 2.62
C PRO A 36 9.68 31.65 1.78
N LEU A 37 10.06 30.49 2.33
CA LEU A 37 10.52 29.38 1.50
C LEU A 37 9.38 29.10 0.53
N GLU A 38 9.57 29.40 -0.75
CA GLU A 38 8.65 29.04 -1.83
C GLU A 38 8.49 27.51 -1.85
N LYS A 39 7.54 27.00 -1.07
CA LYS A 39 6.82 25.78 -1.41
C LYS A 39 6.09 26.10 -2.71
N LYS A 40 6.64 25.63 -3.84
CA LYS A 40 5.88 25.47 -5.07
C LYS A 40 4.75 24.45 -4.82
N THR A 41 3.67 24.95 -4.27
CA THR A 41 2.34 24.36 -4.35
C THR A 41 1.50 25.37 -5.11
N SER A 42 1.61 25.34 -6.43
CA SER A 42 0.61 25.92 -7.30
C SER A 42 -0.63 25.01 -7.28
N PHE A 43 -1.51 25.24 -6.32
CA PHE A 43 -2.92 24.92 -6.48
C PHE A 43 -3.60 26.21 -6.91
N GLU A 44 -3.72 26.41 -8.22
CA GLU A 44 -4.67 27.37 -8.76
C GLU A 44 -6.07 26.85 -8.45
N SER A 45 -6.74 27.51 -7.50
CA SER A 45 -8.19 27.48 -7.38
C SER A 45 -8.79 28.19 -8.59
N SER A 46 -9.06 27.44 -9.65
CA SER A 46 -9.86 27.91 -10.79
C SER A 46 -11.34 27.67 -10.51
N ASP A 47 -11.97 28.61 -9.79
CA ASP A 47 -13.39 28.88 -10.01
C ASP A 47 -13.48 29.70 -11.30
N GLY A 48 -13.56 28.97 -12.42
CA GLY A 48 -13.62 29.50 -13.77
C GLY A 48 -14.03 28.39 -14.71
N GLU A 49 -15.31 28.40 -15.09
CA GLU A 49 -15.86 27.61 -16.19
C GLU A 49 -15.02 27.86 -17.45
N SER A 50 -14.10 26.93 -17.74
CA SER A 50 -13.37 26.84 -18.99
C SER A 50 -13.37 25.38 -19.40
N THR A 51 -14.12 25.08 -20.45
CA THR A 51 -14.17 23.81 -21.17
C THR A 51 -12.86 23.57 -21.91
N THR A 52 -11.77 23.38 -21.18
CA THR A 52 -10.57 22.70 -21.68
C THR A 52 -10.69 21.24 -21.32
N THR A 53 -10.89 20.38 -22.32
CA THR A 53 -10.93 18.92 -22.17
C THR A 53 -9.64 18.48 -21.47
N ALA A 54 -9.73 18.13 -20.19
CA ALA A 54 -8.58 17.68 -19.41
C ALA A 54 -7.93 16.49 -20.11
N LEU A 55 -6.61 16.54 -20.32
CA LEU A 55 -5.88 15.41 -20.90
C LEU A 55 -6.04 14.18 -19.99
N PRO A 56 -6.18 12.98 -20.57
CA PRO A 56 -6.27 11.76 -19.78
C PRO A 56 -5.00 11.59 -18.93
N PRO A 57 -5.12 10.98 -17.74
CA PRO A 57 -3.96 10.64 -16.94
C PRO A 57 -3.03 9.72 -17.74
N HIS A 58 -1.72 9.98 -17.65
CA HIS A 58 -0.71 9.28 -18.43
C HIS A 58 0.48 8.89 -17.58
N PHE A 59 1.21 7.87 -18.04
CA PHE A 59 2.35 7.27 -17.38
C PHE A 59 3.45 6.95 -18.42
N GLU A 60 4.61 6.56 -17.93
CA GLU A 60 5.72 6.10 -18.76
C GLU A 60 5.65 4.58 -18.94
N LEU A 61 5.74 4.13 -20.19
CA LEU A 61 5.79 2.72 -20.54
C LEU A 61 7.20 2.34 -21.00
N HIS A 62 7.78 1.33 -20.36
CA HIS A 62 9.10 0.81 -20.68
C HIS A 62 9.02 -0.68 -21.01
N LEU A 63 9.95 -1.13 -21.85
CA LEU A 63 10.14 -2.53 -22.23
C LEU A 63 11.40 -3.06 -21.52
N GLU A 64 11.28 -4.21 -20.87
CA GLU A 64 12.43 -4.94 -20.35
C GLU A 64 13.19 -5.62 -21.48
N THR A 65 14.51 -5.42 -21.53
CA THR A 65 15.41 -6.02 -22.51
C THR A 65 16.66 -6.54 -21.82
N ASP A 66 17.46 -7.36 -22.50
CA ASP A 66 18.75 -7.86 -21.97
C ASP A 66 19.73 -6.75 -21.57
N ARG A 67 19.53 -5.52 -22.09
CA ARG A 67 20.34 -4.33 -21.77
C ARG A 67 19.73 -3.44 -20.69
N GLY A 68 18.67 -3.92 -20.04
CA GLY A 68 17.86 -3.17 -19.08
C GLY A 68 16.60 -2.55 -19.70
N LEU A 69 16.08 -1.52 -19.06
CA LEU A 69 14.79 -0.92 -19.41
C LEU A 69 14.93 0.08 -20.57
N ARG A 70 14.15 -0.12 -21.63
CA ARG A 70 14.03 0.79 -22.76
C ARG A 70 12.70 1.54 -22.70
N LEU A 71 12.74 2.86 -22.68
CA LEU A 71 11.53 3.69 -22.77
C LEU A 71 10.84 3.46 -24.13
N VAL A 72 9.58 3.01 -24.10
CA VAL A 72 8.73 2.88 -25.28
C VAL A 72 8.02 4.20 -25.55
N CYS A 73 7.40 4.77 -24.52
CA CYS A 73 6.64 6.00 -24.64
C CYS A 73 6.57 6.73 -23.28
N PRO A 74 6.90 8.04 -23.23
CA PRO A 74 6.84 8.82 -21.99
C PRO A 74 5.42 9.27 -21.62
N ARG A 75 4.44 9.14 -22.53
CA ARG A 75 3.06 9.59 -22.33
C ARG A 75 2.09 8.55 -22.89
N THR A 76 1.96 7.45 -22.17
CA THR A 76 1.01 6.38 -22.43
C THR A 76 -0.20 6.56 -21.53
N CYS A 77 -1.40 6.34 -22.04
CA CYS A 77 -2.61 6.21 -21.23
C CYS A 77 -3.26 4.85 -21.46
N LEU A 78 -4.17 4.47 -20.55
CA LEU A 78 -5.02 3.32 -20.78
C LEU A 78 -6.09 3.67 -21.82
N THR A 79 -6.31 2.76 -22.76
CA THR A 79 -7.47 2.81 -23.66
C THR A 79 -8.69 2.39 -22.87
N LEU A 80 -9.24 3.30 -22.07
CA LEU A 80 -10.49 3.14 -21.32
C LEU A 80 -11.68 3.45 -22.22
N ASP A 81 -11.89 2.61 -23.24
CA ASP A 81 -13.22 2.53 -23.84
C ASP A 81 -14.08 1.68 -22.90
N SER A 82 -15.34 2.05 -22.69
CA SER A 82 -16.25 1.35 -21.77
C SER A 82 -16.57 -0.11 -22.19
N ALA A 83 -15.95 -0.56 -23.29
CA ALA A 83 -15.97 -1.90 -23.85
C ALA A 83 -14.58 -2.60 -23.87
N SER A 84 -13.46 -1.88 -23.65
CA SER A 84 -12.09 -2.42 -23.72
C SER A 84 -11.51 -2.82 -22.36
N VAL A 85 -12.11 -2.37 -21.26
CA VAL A 85 -12.14 -3.20 -20.05
C VAL A 85 -13.31 -4.16 -20.26
N PRO A 86 -13.10 -5.49 -20.31
CA PRO A 86 -14.18 -6.40 -20.62
C PRO A 86 -15.35 -6.14 -19.66
N ARG A 87 -16.52 -5.79 -20.21
CA ARG A 87 -17.78 -5.91 -19.49
C ARG A 87 -18.06 -7.40 -19.42
N ILE A 88 -17.55 -8.00 -18.35
CA ILE A 88 -17.56 -9.45 -18.15
C ILE A 88 -19.00 -9.86 -17.86
N GLY A 89 -19.62 -10.53 -18.83
CA GLY A 89 -21.03 -10.92 -18.79
C GLY A 89 -21.61 -11.34 -20.14
N SER A 90 -20.98 -10.99 -21.27
CA SER A 90 -21.35 -11.58 -22.56
C SER A 90 -20.66 -12.93 -22.76
N SER A 91 -21.46 -13.96 -22.95
CA SER A 91 -21.09 -15.38 -23.17
C SER A 91 -20.31 -15.67 -24.45
N SER A 92 -19.68 -14.67 -25.07
CA SER A 92 -18.82 -14.85 -26.25
C SER A 92 -17.36 -14.91 -25.81
N ARG A 93 -16.83 -16.13 -25.77
CA ARG A 93 -15.42 -16.49 -25.50
C ARG A 93 -14.48 -16.14 -26.66
N GLU A 94 -14.91 -15.30 -27.60
CA GLU A 94 -14.27 -15.00 -28.88
C GLU A 94 -14.41 -13.49 -29.11
N GLN A 95 -13.30 -12.77 -29.32
CA GLN A 95 -13.16 -11.31 -29.62
C GLN A 95 -12.62 -10.38 -28.50
N LEU A 96 -11.70 -10.84 -27.65
CA LEU A 96 -10.96 -9.94 -26.72
C LEU A 96 -9.45 -9.88 -26.97
N ASP A 97 -8.93 -10.56 -27.98
CA ASP A 97 -7.48 -10.79 -28.13
C ASP A 97 -6.74 -9.71 -28.94
N ASP A 98 -7.45 -8.75 -29.57
CA ASP A 98 -6.83 -7.83 -30.56
C ASP A 98 -6.72 -6.36 -30.14
N ILE A 99 -7.24 -5.95 -28.98
CA ILE A 99 -7.23 -4.53 -28.57
C ILE A 99 -6.07 -4.27 -27.60
N SER A 100 -5.14 -3.41 -28.02
CA SER A 100 -4.07 -2.93 -27.13
C SER A 100 -4.66 -2.11 -25.97
N PRO A 101 -4.32 -2.44 -24.71
CA PRO A 101 -4.82 -1.68 -23.55
C PRO A 101 -4.16 -0.31 -23.43
N PHE A 102 -3.14 -0.02 -24.24
CA PHE A 102 -2.34 1.19 -24.17
C PHE A 102 -2.55 2.05 -25.40
N SER A 103 -2.54 3.37 -25.20
CA SER A 103 -2.55 4.35 -26.27
C SER A 103 -1.53 5.45 -26.00
N CYS A 104 -0.86 5.89 -27.06
CA CYS A 104 0.10 6.98 -27.00
C CYS A 104 -0.60 8.33 -27.16
N ILE A 105 -0.32 9.30 -26.29
CA ILE A 105 -0.83 10.68 -26.41
C ILE A 105 0.27 11.69 -26.79
N CYS A 106 1.42 11.23 -27.27
CA CYS A 106 2.50 12.10 -27.76
C CYS A 106 2.16 12.83 -29.08
N ASN A 107 1.05 12.50 -29.75
CA ASN A 107 0.59 13.17 -30.98
C ASN A 107 0.39 14.68 -30.79
N LEU A 108 0.18 15.13 -29.56
CA LEU A 108 0.06 16.55 -29.21
C LEU A 108 1.39 17.32 -29.33
N ASN A 109 2.54 16.63 -29.41
CA ASN A 109 3.88 17.24 -29.41
C ASN A 109 4.73 16.87 -30.66
N GLY A 110 4.14 16.36 -31.74
CA GLY A 110 4.84 16.08 -33.01
C GLY A 110 5.63 14.77 -33.11
N ASN A 111 5.85 14.03 -32.01
CA ASN A 111 6.52 12.72 -31.98
C ASN A 111 5.55 11.51 -31.97
N GLY A 112 4.25 11.76 -32.05
CA GLY A 112 3.27 10.71 -31.76
C GLY A 112 3.13 9.55 -32.76
N PRO A 113 3.39 9.68 -34.07
CA PRO A 113 3.23 8.54 -34.99
C PRO A 113 4.17 7.36 -34.69
N GLN A 114 5.40 7.64 -34.24
CA GLN A 114 6.39 6.59 -33.95
C GLN A 114 6.03 5.80 -32.70
N HIS A 115 5.63 6.48 -31.63
CA HIS A 115 5.23 5.81 -30.39
C HIS A 115 3.89 5.09 -30.53
N GLN A 116 2.96 5.60 -31.34
CA GLN A 116 1.63 4.99 -31.47
C GLN A 116 1.69 3.57 -32.04
N ALA A 117 2.55 3.33 -33.04
CA ALA A 117 2.77 1.99 -33.58
C ALA A 117 3.41 1.05 -32.55
N SER A 118 4.42 1.53 -31.80
CA SER A 118 5.12 0.71 -30.78
C SER A 118 4.27 0.42 -29.56
N VAL A 119 3.45 1.37 -29.10
CA VAL A 119 2.55 1.17 -27.96
C VAL A 119 1.40 0.24 -28.35
N GLY A 120 0.83 0.42 -29.55
CA GLY A 120 -0.27 -0.38 -30.05
C GLY A 120 0.08 -1.82 -30.41
N SER A 121 1.36 -2.20 -30.46
CA SER A 121 1.78 -3.59 -30.72
C SER A 121 1.64 -4.50 -29.51
N PHE A 122 1.48 -3.93 -28.30
CA PHE A 122 1.37 -4.72 -27.07
C PHE A 122 -0.08 -5.15 -26.82
N GLN A 123 -0.27 -6.46 -26.65
CA GLN A 123 -1.56 -7.12 -26.39
C GLN A 123 -1.47 -7.96 -25.11
N MET A 124 -2.58 -8.06 -24.37
CA MET A 124 -2.63 -8.87 -23.14
C MET A 124 -2.88 -10.34 -23.51
N ALA A 125 -1.92 -11.22 -23.20
CA ALA A 125 -2.09 -12.66 -23.34
C ALA A 125 -2.92 -13.23 -22.17
N HIS A 126 -3.33 -14.49 -22.29
CA HIS A 126 -4.09 -15.18 -21.23
C HIS A 126 -3.35 -15.22 -19.88
N MET A 127 -2.03 -15.48 -19.92
CA MET A 127 -1.17 -15.57 -18.72
C MET A 127 -0.51 -14.25 -18.35
N THR A 128 -1.00 -13.12 -18.87
CA THR A 128 -0.49 -11.80 -18.49
C THR A 128 -0.77 -11.55 -17.02
N PHE A 129 0.26 -11.19 -16.26
CA PHE A 129 0.16 -10.99 -14.81
C PHE A 129 0.94 -9.75 -14.37
N PRO A 130 0.29 -8.78 -13.70
CA PRO A 130 0.95 -7.59 -13.19
C PRO A 130 1.45 -7.80 -11.76
N ILE A 131 2.65 -7.32 -11.47
CA ILE A 131 3.28 -7.37 -10.15
C ILE A 131 3.79 -5.97 -9.84
N ARG A 132 3.53 -5.48 -8.62
CA ARG A 132 4.15 -4.23 -8.17
C ARG A 132 5.59 -4.49 -7.71
N ARG A 133 6.55 -3.65 -8.12
CA ARG A 133 7.90 -3.70 -7.53
C ARG A 133 7.91 -3.00 -6.17
N GLY A 134 8.53 -3.64 -5.18
CA GLY A 134 8.73 -3.05 -3.85
C GLY A 134 9.61 -1.81 -3.94
N GLY A 135 9.28 -0.76 -3.17
CA GLY A 135 10.06 0.48 -3.14
C GLY A 135 9.22 1.73 -2.93
N SER A 136 9.87 2.89 -2.86
CA SER A 136 9.17 4.16 -2.64
C SER A 136 8.43 4.69 -3.87
N GLU A 137 8.78 4.22 -5.07
CA GLU A 137 8.12 4.61 -6.31
C GLU A 137 7.10 3.55 -6.71
N MET A 138 5.93 4.00 -7.17
CA MET A 138 4.87 3.13 -7.65
C MET A 138 5.21 2.66 -9.07
N GLU A 139 5.76 1.45 -9.15
CA GLU A 139 6.15 0.78 -10.38
C GLU A 139 5.49 -0.60 -10.47
N TRP A 140 4.94 -0.91 -11.65
CA TRP A 140 4.39 -2.23 -11.95
C TRP A 140 5.14 -2.86 -13.11
N VAL A 141 5.40 -4.16 -13.01
CA VAL A 141 5.84 -4.99 -14.13
C VAL A 141 4.67 -5.85 -14.57
N ILE A 142 4.37 -5.83 -15.85
CA ILE A 142 3.38 -6.69 -16.48
C ILE A 142 4.14 -7.75 -17.24
N HIS A 143 4.09 -8.98 -16.73
CA HIS A 143 4.73 -10.13 -17.36
C HIS A 143 3.86 -10.76 -18.43
N ASN A 144 4.49 -11.49 -19.36
CA ASN A 144 3.83 -12.24 -20.42
C ASN A 144 2.92 -11.37 -21.30
N VAL A 145 3.37 -10.17 -21.68
CA VAL A 145 2.68 -9.32 -22.65
C VAL A 145 3.06 -9.77 -24.06
N ALA A 146 2.09 -9.98 -24.93
CA ALA A 146 2.37 -10.28 -26.34
C ALA A 146 2.78 -9.01 -27.08
N ASP A 147 3.95 -9.03 -27.70
CA ASP A 147 4.38 -7.97 -28.63
C ASP A 147 4.17 -8.44 -30.07
N ALA A 148 3.14 -7.93 -30.72
CA ALA A 148 2.79 -8.26 -32.10
C ALA A 148 3.90 -7.90 -33.11
N SER A 149 4.80 -6.96 -32.76
CA SER A 149 5.89 -6.55 -33.64
C SER A 149 7.05 -7.56 -33.68
N SER A 150 7.24 -8.32 -32.59
CA SER A 150 8.31 -9.31 -32.45
C SER A 150 7.81 -10.75 -32.33
N SER A 151 6.49 -10.95 -32.19
CA SER A 151 5.85 -12.24 -31.93
C SER A 151 6.42 -12.96 -30.70
N ARG A 152 6.80 -12.20 -29.66
CA ARG A 152 7.36 -12.70 -28.41
C ARG A 152 6.56 -12.21 -27.21
N LEU A 153 6.68 -12.96 -26.11
CA LEU A 153 6.25 -12.50 -24.80
C LEU A 153 7.33 -11.61 -24.19
N VAL A 154 6.93 -10.48 -23.64
CA VAL A 154 7.81 -9.47 -23.04
C VAL A 154 7.29 -9.02 -21.67
N SER A 155 8.16 -8.41 -20.88
CA SER A 155 7.78 -7.70 -19.66
C SER A 155 7.72 -6.19 -19.92
N LEU A 156 6.64 -5.56 -19.49
CA LEU A 156 6.47 -4.10 -19.58
C LEU A 156 6.52 -3.48 -18.19
N HIS A 157 7.22 -2.37 -18.06
CA HIS A 157 7.30 -1.59 -16.83
C HIS A 157 6.47 -0.31 -16.97
N ILE A 158 5.59 -0.10 -16.00
CA ILE A 158 4.76 1.10 -15.88
C ILE A 158 5.28 1.95 -14.74
N ARG A 159 5.65 3.20 -15.05
CA ARG A 159 6.26 4.14 -14.11
C ARG A 159 5.58 5.49 -14.15
N ARG A 160 5.74 6.25 -13.06
CA ARG A 160 5.28 7.65 -12.93
C ARG A 160 3.78 7.82 -13.13
N VAL A 161 2.99 6.86 -12.67
CA VAL A 161 1.52 7.01 -12.64
C VAL A 161 1.17 8.21 -11.74
N PRO A 162 0.32 9.16 -12.19
CA PRO A 162 -0.05 10.33 -11.41
C PRO A 162 -0.73 9.91 -10.11
N ALA A 163 -0.35 10.53 -8.99
CA ALA A 163 -0.85 10.14 -7.66
C ALA A 163 -2.38 10.16 -7.53
N THR A 164 -3.05 11.08 -8.23
CA THR A 164 -4.52 11.18 -8.25
C THR A 164 -5.19 10.05 -9.04
N PHE A 165 -4.42 9.29 -9.84
CA PHE A 165 -4.92 8.22 -10.70
C PHE A 165 -4.48 6.83 -10.23
N ILE A 166 -3.57 6.71 -9.26
CA ILE A 166 -3.03 5.42 -8.80
C ILE A 166 -4.13 4.46 -8.33
N ALA A 167 -5.04 4.92 -7.48
CA ALA A 167 -6.11 4.05 -6.98
C ALA A 167 -7.03 3.56 -8.10
N GLU A 168 -7.43 4.47 -9.00
CA GLU A 168 -8.26 4.11 -10.16
C GLU A 168 -7.52 3.17 -11.10
N PHE A 169 -6.23 3.41 -11.35
CA PHE A 169 -5.37 2.56 -12.16
C PHE A 169 -5.23 1.15 -11.57
N GLU A 170 -5.04 1.03 -10.26
CA GLU A 170 -4.99 -0.25 -9.57
C GLU A 170 -6.34 -0.99 -9.65
N GLU A 171 -7.45 -0.31 -9.36
CA GLU A 171 -8.78 -0.91 -9.31
C GLU A 171 -9.35 -1.26 -10.69
N SER A 172 -9.09 -0.44 -11.72
CA SER A 172 -9.66 -0.61 -13.07
C SER A 172 -8.80 -1.46 -14.00
N PHE A 173 -7.49 -1.54 -13.77
CA PHE A 173 -6.57 -2.23 -14.69
C PHE A 173 -5.72 -3.29 -13.99
N ILE A 174 -4.92 -2.94 -12.98
CA ILE A 174 -3.96 -3.88 -12.39
C ILE A 174 -4.66 -5.07 -11.71
N ARG A 175 -5.61 -4.83 -10.81
CA ARG A 175 -6.28 -5.92 -10.08
C ARG A 175 -7.14 -6.80 -10.98
N PRO A 176 -7.97 -6.27 -11.90
CA PRO A 176 -8.70 -7.12 -12.85
C PRO A 176 -7.76 -7.98 -13.71
N LEU A 177 -6.63 -7.42 -14.16
CA LEU A 177 -5.63 -8.16 -14.93
C LEU A 177 -4.98 -9.28 -14.10
N ALA A 178 -4.59 -9.00 -12.85
CA ALA A 178 -4.07 -10.01 -11.92
C ALA A 178 -5.08 -11.13 -11.63
N MET A 179 -6.35 -10.78 -11.43
CA MET A 179 -7.43 -11.75 -11.20
C MET A 179 -7.65 -12.66 -12.41
N LYS A 180 -7.66 -12.09 -13.63
CA LYS A 180 -7.75 -12.87 -14.88
C LYS A 180 -6.57 -13.83 -15.00
N GLY A 181 -5.34 -13.32 -14.87
CA GLY A 181 -4.14 -14.14 -14.95
C GLY A 181 -4.09 -15.24 -13.88
N ALA A 182 -4.49 -14.93 -12.64
CA ALA A 182 -4.60 -15.92 -11.57
C ALA A 182 -5.61 -17.02 -11.89
N GLY A 183 -6.77 -16.66 -12.47
CA GLY A 183 -7.78 -17.61 -12.91
C GLY A 183 -7.23 -18.63 -13.92
N GLU A 184 -6.49 -18.16 -14.93
CA GLU A 184 -5.86 -19.04 -15.92
C GLU A 184 -4.78 -19.93 -15.31
N ILE A 185 -3.94 -19.37 -14.42
CA ILE A 185 -2.89 -20.13 -13.71
C ILE A 185 -3.49 -21.27 -12.88
N ILE A 186 -4.53 -20.98 -12.10
CA ILE A 186 -5.16 -21.95 -11.19
C ILE A 186 -5.95 -23.00 -11.97
N GLN A 187 -6.61 -22.63 -13.07
CA GLN A 187 -7.27 -23.59 -13.95
C GLN A 187 -6.27 -24.52 -14.66
N GLY A 188 -5.05 -24.04 -14.90
CA GLY A 188 -3.97 -24.80 -15.53
C GLY A 188 -3.36 -25.92 -14.68
N GLY A 189 -3.67 -26.01 -13.38
CA GLY A 189 -3.20 -27.08 -12.49
C GLY A 189 -2.53 -26.57 -11.22
N GLU A 190 -1.32 -27.06 -10.93
CA GLU A 190 -0.56 -26.66 -9.74
C GLU A 190 -0.26 -25.16 -9.78
N GLY A 191 -0.62 -24.45 -8.71
CA GLY A 191 -0.39 -23.01 -8.60
C GLY A 191 1.08 -22.62 -8.76
N THR A 192 1.33 -21.37 -9.10
CA THR A 192 2.68 -20.80 -9.24
C THR A 192 2.95 -19.76 -8.16
N MET A 193 4.18 -19.24 -8.11
CA MET A 193 4.52 -18.09 -7.26
C MET A 193 3.72 -16.82 -7.60
N MET A 194 3.08 -16.74 -8.78
CA MET A 194 2.19 -15.62 -9.11
C MET A 194 0.80 -15.80 -8.52
N ALA A 195 0.29 -17.03 -8.50
CA ALA A 195 -1.00 -17.35 -7.91
C ALA A 195 -1.08 -18.83 -7.53
N TYR A 196 -1.52 -19.12 -6.30
CA TYR A 196 -1.71 -20.49 -5.83
C TYR A 196 -2.89 -20.59 -4.86
N VAL A 197 -3.44 -21.79 -4.74
CA VAL A 197 -4.47 -22.12 -3.76
C VAL A 197 -3.77 -22.67 -2.52
N GLN A 198 -4.00 -22.08 -1.35
CA GLN A 198 -3.46 -22.61 -0.11
C GLN A 198 -4.30 -23.82 0.36
N PRO A 199 -3.72 -25.03 0.42
CA PRO A 199 -4.43 -26.21 0.94
C PRO A 199 -4.62 -26.10 2.46
N GLY A 200 -5.78 -26.50 2.98
CA GLY A 200 -5.97 -26.75 4.42
C GLY A 200 -6.58 -25.64 5.27
N ALA A 201 -6.97 -24.49 4.70
CA ALA A 201 -7.78 -23.52 5.43
C ALA A 201 -9.22 -24.04 5.55
N ARG A 202 -9.67 -24.34 6.78
CA ARG A 202 -11.00 -24.88 7.10
C ARG A 202 -12.11 -24.25 6.23
N ARG A 203 -12.71 -25.10 5.39
CA ARG A 203 -13.95 -24.91 4.60
C ARG A 203 -13.95 -23.95 3.42
N GLU A 204 -12.91 -23.16 3.16
CA GLU A 204 -12.81 -22.28 1.99
C GLU A 204 -11.37 -22.25 1.49
N ASP A 205 -11.14 -22.81 0.30
CA ASP A 205 -9.85 -22.72 -0.40
C ASP A 205 -9.51 -21.25 -0.64
N ARG A 206 -8.42 -20.78 -0.03
CA ARG A 206 -7.99 -19.38 -0.17
C ARG A 206 -6.99 -19.25 -1.31
N VAL A 207 -7.34 -18.41 -2.28
CA VAL A 207 -6.44 -18.07 -3.37
C VAL A 207 -5.50 -16.96 -2.91
N ARG A 208 -4.19 -17.19 -3.11
CA ARG A 208 -3.11 -16.23 -2.89
C ARG A 208 -2.71 -15.65 -4.25
N LEU A 209 -2.69 -14.34 -4.36
CA LEU A 209 -2.31 -13.60 -5.56
C LEU A 209 -1.12 -12.71 -5.26
N LEU A 210 -0.03 -12.89 -5.99
CA LEU A 210 1.17 -12.09 -5.83
C LEU A 210 0.85 -10.63 -6.10
N SER A 211 1.19 -9.78 -5.16
CA SER A 211 0.87 -8.35 -5.18
C SER A 211 2.12 -7.50 -5.30
N VAL A 212 3.15 -7.81 -4.50
CA VAL A 212 4.44 -7.10 -4.52
C VAL A 212 5.58 -8.10 -4.60
N ALA A 213 6.61 -7.81 -5.39
CA ALA A 213 7.86 -8.53 -5.39
C ALA A 213 9.04 -7.55 -5.29
N SER A 214 10.07 -7.93 -4.54
CA SER A 214 11.33 -7.19 -4.51
C SER A 214 12.23 -7.61 -5.67
N ASP A 215 12.94 -6.65 -6.23
CA ASP A 215 14.01 -6.89 -7.21
C ASP A 215 15.29 -7.29 -6.47
N LEU A 216 15.61 -8.58 -6.52
CA LEU A 216 16.78 -9.18 -5.88
C LEU A 216 17.85 -9.66 -6.87
N ASP A 217 17.69 -9.43 -8.17
CA ASP A 217 18.55 -10.00 -9.23
C ASP A 217 20.04 -9.71 -9.04
N ARG A 218 20.35 -8.56 -8.42
CA ARG A 218 21.73 -8.12 -8.15
C ARG A 218 22.33 -8.65 -6.86
N VAL A 219 21.50 -9.13 -5.92
CA VAL A 219 21.93 -9.47 -4.56
C VAL A 219 21.73 -10.95 -4.22
N GLN A 220 20.71 -11.60 -4.78
CA GLN A 220 20.45 -13.03 -4.60
C GLN A 220 21.66 -13.90 -5.01
N PRO A 221 22.37 -13.63 -6.13
CA PRO A 221 23.59 -14.39 -6.48
C PRO A 221 24.77 -14.17 -5.53
N LEU A 222 24.68 -13.23 -4.58
CA LEU A 222 25.73 -12.87 -3.63
C LEU A 222 25.42 -13.35 -2.20
N VAL A 223 24.39 -14.18 -2.03
CA VAL A 223 24.05 -14.83 -0.76
C VAL A 223 24.85 -16.12 -0.66
N ASP A 224 25.87 -16.14 0.20
CA ASP A 224 26.76 -17.29 0.34
C ASP A 224 26.15 -18.40 1.20
N SER A 225 25.40 -18.02 2.25
CA SER A 225 24.74 -18.99 3.13
C SER A 225 23.62 -18.35 3.94
N VAL A 226 22.72 -19.19 4.43
CA VAL A 226 21.66 -18.82 5.37
C VAL A 226 21.75 -19.72 6.60
N THR A 227 21.73 -19.10 7.78
CA THR A 227 21.73 -19.81 9.05
C THR A 227 20.44 -19.58 9.81
N PHE A 228 19.75 -20.66 10.18
CA PHE A 228 18.55 -20.64 11.01
C PHE A 228 18.91 -21.01 12.45
N THR A 229 18.64 -20.12 13.40
CA THR A 229 19.00 -20.32 14.81
C THR A 229 17.75 -20.33 15.68
N SER A 230 17.59 -21.39 16.50
CA SER A 230 16.52 -21.48 17.51
C SER A 230 17.12 -21.91 18.84
N GLY A 231 17.14 -20.97 19.79
CA GLY A 231 17.78 -21.16 21.09
C GLY A 231 19.28 -21.45 20.94
N GLN A 232 19.68 -22.68 21.28
CA GLN A 232 21.08 -23.15 21.20
C GLN A 232 21.39 -23.93 19.91
N ARG A 233 20.38 -24.17 19.06
CA ARG A 233 20.54 -24.92 17.80
C ARG A 233 20.72 -23.95 16.64
N SER A 234 21.65 -24.27 15.75
CA SER A 234 21.93 -23.49 14.55
C SER A 234 22.04 -24.42 13.36
N TYR A 235 21.38 -24.05 12.26
CA TYR A 235 21.30 -24.83 11.03
C TYR A 235 21.79 -23.96 9.86
N PRO A 236 23.10 -23.98 9.56
CA PRO A 236 23.65 -23.29 8.39
C PRO A 236 23.37 -24.10 7.11
N ARG A 237 23.09 -23.39 6.02
CA ARG A 237 22.92 -23.91 4.65
C ARG A 237 23.65 -22.99 3.68
N ASP A 238 24.52 -23.54 2.85
CA ASP A 238 25.43 -22.81 1.94
C ASP A 238 25.10 -23.02 0.45
N SER A 239 24.38 -24.08 0.09
CA SER A 239 23.96 -24.34 -1.30
C SER A 239 22.66 -23.59 -1.66
N ILE A 240 22.70 -22.25 -1.72
CA ILE A 240 21.54 -21.41 -2.04
C ILE A 240 21.35 -21.33 -3.56
N ASP A 241 20.22 -21.83 -4.06
CA ASP A 241 19.84 -21.73 -5.48
C ASP A 241 19.17 -20.38 -5.75
N SER A 242 18.15 -20.01 -4.97
CA SER A 242 17.46 -18.74 -5.13
C SER A 242 16.93 -18.15 -3.83
N VAL A 243 16.78 -16.82 -3.84
CA VAL A 243 16.14 -16.04 -2.78
C VAL A 243 15.15 -15.09 -3.44
N SER A 244 13.88 -15.24 -3.10
CA SER A 244 12.79 -14.39 -3.57
C SER A 244 12.12 -13.70 -2.38
N MET A 245 11.64 -12.47 -2.57
CA MET A 245 10.90 -11.74 -1.54
C MET A 245 9.59 -11.21 -2.13
N LEU A 246 8.49 -11.70 -1.57
CA LEU A 246 7.17 -11.65 -2.18
C LEU A 246 6.15 -11.20 -1.14
N HIS A 247 5.06 -10.62 -1.60
CA HIS A 247 3.88 -10.32 -0.78
C HIS A 247 2.63 -10.65 -1.56
N TYR A 248 1.70 -11.33 -0.89
CA TYR A 248 0.47 -11.81 -1.48
C TYR A 248 -0.73 -11.05 -0.92
N SER A 249 -1.78 -10.96 -1.74
CA SER A 249 -3.13 -10.68 -1.29
C SER A 249 -3.94 -11.98 -1.30
N THR A 250 -4.93 -12.05 -0.43
CA THR A 250 -5.85 -13.18 -0.34
C THR A 250 -7.20 -12.78 -0.85
N LEU A 251 -7.84 -13.67 -1.63
CA LEU A 251 -9.25 -13.56 -1.88
C LEU A 251 -10.01 -14.13 -0.68
N VAL A 252 -10.96 -13.37 -0.15
CA VAL A 252 -11.91 -13.84 0.86
C VAL A 252 -13.19 -14.23 0.14
N ASP A 253 -13.75 -15.41 0.46
CA ASP A 253 -15.05 -15.91 -0.02
C ASP A 253 -15.08 -16.35 -1.51
N VAL A 254 -14.32 -17.40 -1.86
CA VAL A 254 -14.48 -18.08 -3.15
C VAL A 254 -15.60 -19.11 -3.02
N ALA A 255 -16.83 -18.73 -3.36
CA ALA A 255 -17.88 -19.72 -3.59
C ALA A 255 -17.46 -20.62 -4.77
N ALA A 256 -17.12 -21.87 -4.45
CA ALA A 256 -16.79 -22.99 -5.34
C ALA A 256 -16.75 -22.69 -6.86
N GLY A 257 -15.55 -22.38 -7.36
CA GLY A 257 -15.18 -22.71 -8.75
C GLY A 257 -15.09 -21.58 -9.77
N ALA A 258 -15.28 -20.30 -9.42
CA ALA A 258 -14.98 -19.20 -10.33
C ALA A 258 -14.45 -17.98 -9.58
N LEU A 259 -13.22 -17.55 -9.90
CA LEU A 259 -12.71 -16.23 -9.54
C LEU A 259 -13.48 -15.20 -10.38
N ALA A 260 -14.62 -14.73 -9.88
CA ALA A 260 -15.41 -13.74 -10.57
C ALA A 260 -14.69 -12.37 -10.48
N PRO A 261 -14.44 -11.69 -11.60
CA PRO A 261 -13.71 -10.41 -11.63
C PRO A 261 -14.48 -9.23 -11.00
N HIS A 262 -15.68 -9.45 -10.45
CA HIS A 262 -16.40 -8.47 -9.64
C HIS A 262 -15.98 -8.49 -8.16
N ASP A 263 -15.18 -9.47 -7.73
CA ASP A 263 -14.70 -9.64 -6.36
C ASP A 263 -13.38 -8.91 -6.08
N VAL A 264 -12.96 -7.95 -6.90
CA VAL A 264 -11.72 -7.17 -6.72
C VAL A 264 -11.66 -6.46 -5.34
N ARG A 265 -12.82 -6.21 -4.72
CA ARG A 265 -12.94 -5.62 -3.39
C ARG A 265 -12.66 -6.60 -2.24
N THR A 266 -12.61 -7.91 -2.50
CA THR A 266 -12.36 -8.96 -1.50
C THR A 266 -10.89 -9.35 -1.41
N LEU A 267 -10.02 -8.77 -2.26
CA LEU A 267 -8.56 -8.90 -2.14
C LEU A 267 -8.06 -8.13 -0.92
N LEU A 268 -7.66 -8.87 0.11
CA LEU A 268 -7.05 -8.31 1.31
C LEU A 268 -5.55 -8.59 1.32
N PRO A 269 -4.70 -7.58 1.55
CA PRO A 269 -3.26 -7.80 1.64
C PRO A 269 -2.93 -8.69 2.84
N MET A 270 -1.96 -9.59 2.67
CA MET A 270 -1.44 -10.37 3.79
C MET A 270 -0.67 -9.48 4.77
N PRO A 271 -0.70 -9.80 6.08
CA PRO A 271 -0.01 -9.02 7.10
C PRO A 271 1.51 -9.25 7.13
N TYR A 272 2.01 -10.17 6.31
CA TYR A 272 3.41 -10.53 6.17
C TYR A 272 3.81 -10.66 4.70
N GLY A 273 5.08 -10.44 4.42
CA GLY A 273 5.74 -10.87 3.20
C GLY A 273 6.44 -12.22 3.42
N GLU A 274 6.81 -12.85 2.33
CA GLU A 274 7.45 -14.15 2.28
C GLU A 274 8.83 -13.99 1.68
N ILE A 275 9.86 -14.42 2.40
CA ILE A 275 11.19 -14.63 1.84
C ILE A 275 11.31 -16.14 1.59
N LEU A 276 11.26 -16.52 0.30
CA LEU A 276 11.42 -17.90 -0.14
C LEU A 276 12.89 -18.13 -0.48
N ILE A 277 13.47 -19.16 0.13
CA ILE A 277 14.85 -19.59 -0.11
C ILE A 277 14.77 -21.00 -0.69
N THR A 278 15.30 -21.19 -1.90
CA THR A 278 15.47 -22.51 -2.52
C THR A 278 16.93 -22.94 -2.39
N PHE A 279 17.14 -24.22 -2.14
CA PHE A 279 18.46 -24.82 -2.02
C PHE A 279 18.73 -25.74 -3.21
N GLU A 280 19.99 -25.88 -3.60
CA GLU A 280 20.40 -26.80 -4.66
C GLU A 280 20.08 -28.26 -4.28
N ASP A 281 19.58 -29.03 -5.25
CA ASP A 281 19.28 -30.45 -5.07
C ASP A 281 20.57 -31.27 -5.06
N ASN A 282 21.08 -31.57 -3.86
CA ASN A 282 22.28 -32.39 -3.68
C ASN A 282 21.94 -33.88 -3.80
N ALA A 283 21.95 -34.40 -5.03
CA ALA A 283 21.70 -35.81 -5.37
C ALA A 283 22.60 -36.82 -4.63
N ASP A 284 23.75 -36.38 -4.09
CA ASP A 284 24.73 -37.22 -3.38
C ASP A 284 24.47 -37.35 -1.87
N ALA A 285 23.48 -36.63 -1.31
CA ALA A 285 23.08 -36.77 0.08
C ALA A 285 22.13 -37.96 0.28
N LEU A 286 22.68 -39.17 0.13
CA LEU A 286 22.03 -40.42 0.56
C LEU A 286 21.76 -40.35 2.07
N ALA A 287 20.55 -39.91 2.45
CA ALA A 287 19.92 -39.94 3.78
C ALA A 287 19.72 -38.59 4.52
N SER A 288 18.91 -37.70 3.95
CA SER A 288 17.85 -37.00 4.70
C SER A 288 16.83 -36.46 3.71
N SER A 289 15.56 -36.40 4.09
CA SER A 289 14.54 -35.64 3.33
C SER A 289 14.87 -34.15 3.46
N ASP A 290 15.90 -33.70 2.76
CA ASP A 290 16.41 -32.35 2.89
C ASP A 290 15.41 -31.38 2.27
N ASP A 291 14.97 -30.44 3.09
CA ASP A 291 14.07 -29.37 2.73
C ASP A 291 14.65 -28.53 1.60
N LEU A 292 14.21 -28.79 0.36
CA LEU A 292 14.62 -28.03 -0.83
C LEU A 292 14.21 -26.56 -0.76
N GLN A 293 13.33 -26.19 0.17
CA GLN A 293 12.82 -24.83 0.34
C GLN A 293 12.60 -24.48 1.81
N ALA A 294 12.94 -23.24 2.15
CA ALA A 294 12.60 -22.60 3.41
C ALA A 294 11.80 -21.31 3.14
N LEU A 295 10.74 -21.12 3.92
CA LEU A 295 9.88 -19.94 3.90
C LEU A 295 10.08 -19.15 5.19
N VAL A 296 10.40 -17.85 5.06
CA VAL A 296 10.56 -16.93 6.19
C VAL A 296 9.50 -15.84 6.09
N LEU A 297 8.68 -15.70 7.13
CA LEU A 297 7.61 -14.70 7.18
C LEU A 297 8.13 -13.37 7.73
N LEU A 298 8.25 -12.39 6.85
CA LEU A 298 8.66 -11.03 7.15
C LEU A 298 7.45 -10.19 7.57
N LYS A 299 7.50 -9.54 8.74
CA LYS A 299 6.49 -8.58 9.18
C LYS A 299 7.07 -7.16 9.14
N HIS A 300 6.21 -6.15 9.07
CA HIS A 300 6.66 -4.76 9.10
C HIS A 300 7.48 -4.40 10.37
N ASN A 301 7.19 -5.07 11.49
CA ASN A 301 7.87 -4.89 12.77
C ASN A 301 8.99 -5.91 13.04
N THR A 302 9.38 -6.73 12.07
CA THR A 302 10.54 -7.64 12.19
C THR A 302 11.79 -6.83 12.51
N HIS A 303 12.57 -7.26 13.50
CA HIS A 303 13.80 -6.57 13.88
C HIS A 303 14.95 -7.02 12.97
N LEU A 304 15.67 -6.05 12.40
CA LEU A 304 16.82 -6.30 11.52
C LEU A 304 18.11 -5.85 12.20
N ARG A 305 19.20 -6.59 11.95
CA ARG A 305 20.56 -6.17 12.31
C ARG A 305 21.49 -6.39 11.12
N LEU A 306 22.12 -5.31 10.67
CA LEU A 306 23.15 -5.34 9.64
C LEU A 306 24.52 -5.28 10.32
N SER A 307 25.37 -6.29 10.08
CA SER A 307 26.81 -6.21 10.35
C SER A 307 27.52 -5.99 9.01
N ARG A 308 28.09 -4.79 8.83
CA ARG A 308 28.88 -4.49 7.62
C ARG A 308 30.24 -5.16 7.65
N GLU A 309 30.83 -5.32 8.84
CA GLU A 309 32.13 -5.95 9.01
C GLU A 309 32.07 -7.42 8.61
N ASP A 310 30.99 -8.10 8.99
CA ASP A 310 30.78 -9.51 8.69
C ASP A 310 29.99 -9.74 7.40
N ALA A 311 29.65 -8.70 6.63
CA ALA A 311 28.78 -8.80 5.45
C ALA A 311 27.49 -9.62 5.72
N MET A 312 26.81 -9.33 6.83
CA MET A 312 25.75 -10.15 7.39
C MET A 312 24.47 -9.36 7.62
N LEU A 313 23.33 -9.96 7.28
CA LEU A 313 22.00 -9.47 7.65
C LEU A 313 21.28 -10.50 8.53
N LYS A 314 20.91 -10.09 9.75
CA LYS A 314 20.14 -10.92 10.68
C LYS A 314 18.70 -10.40 10.82
N LEU A 315 17.74 -11.31 10.68
CA LEU A 315 16.32 -11.14 10.98
C LEU A 315 16.03 -11.83 12.31
N GLU A 316 15.51 -11.10 13.29
CA GLU A 316 15.30 -11.63 14.64
C GLU A 316 13.86 -12.11 14.85
N SER A 317 13.71 -13.28 15.47
CA SER A 317 12.42 -13.86 15.89
C SER A 317 11.37 -13.87 14.78
N VAL A 318 11.75 -14.37 13.60
CA VAL A 318 10.87 -14.54 12.44
C VAL A 318 10.27 -15.95 12.41
N ALA A 319 9.05 -16.05 11.89
CA ALA A 319 8.37 -17.32 11.71
C ALA A 319 8.90 -18.01 10.44
N CYS A 320 9.31 -19.27 10.57
CA CYS A 320 9.93 -20.05 9.50
C CYS A 320 9.21 -21.40 9.32
N SER A 321 9.13 -21.88 8.08
CA SER A 321 8.66 -23.24 7.78
C SER A 321 9.46 -23.84 6.63
N SER A 322 9.57 -25.16 6.60
CA SER A 322 10.29 -25.90 5.56
C SER A 322 9.37 -26.86 4.80
N SER A 323 9.78 -27.27 3.59
CA SER A 323 8.93 -28.07 2.69
C SER A 323 8.56 -29.47 3.21
N ALA A 324 9.34 -30.08 4.13
CA ALA A 324 9.10 -31.39 4.71
C ALA A 324 8.03 -31.36 5.82
N SER A 325 7.79 -30.19 6.41
CA SER A 325 6.62 -29.94 7.25
C SER A 325 5.39 -29.76 6.37
N GLY A 326 4.93 -30.85 5.74
CA GLY A 326 3.79 -30.81 4.82
C GLY A 326 2.63 -29.99 5.40
N LEU A 327 2.24 -28.92 4.69
CA LEU A 327 1.01 -28.10 4.74
C LEU A 327 0.35 -27.85 6.12
N ASN A 328 1.09 -28.02 7.21
CA ASN A 328 0.68 -27.67 8.54
C ASN A 328 1.34 -26.33 8.85
N ASP A 329 0.54 -25.31 9.15
CA ASP A 329 0.91 -23.93 9.55
C ASP A 329 1.81 -23.83 10.81
N LYS A 330 2.56 -24.88 11.16
CA LYS A 330 3.52 -24.84 12.25
C LYS A 330 4.76 -24.12 11.76
N HIS A 331 4.78 -22.83 12.02
CA HIS A 331 5.98 -22.02 11.90
C HIS A 331 6.78 -22.06 13.19
N ASP A 332 8.07 -22.38 13.07
CA ASP A 332 9.01 -22.24 14.17
C ASP A 332 9.55 -20.81 14.20
N VAL A 333 9.65 -20.23 15.39
CA VAL A 333 10.25 -18.90 15.55
C VAL A 333 11.75 -19.04 15.65
N MET A 334 12.47 -18.40 14.74
CA MET A 334 13.92 -18.50 14.59
C MET A 334 14.54 -17.14 14.31
N ASP A 335 15.83 -17.02 14.61
CA ASP A 335 16.67 -15.97 14.03
C ASP A 335 17.20 -16.48 12.68
N VAL A 336 17.11 -15.67 11.63
CA VAL A 336 17.60 -16.02 10.29
C VAL A 336 18.72 -15.07 9.91
N THR A 337 19.88 -15.62 9.60
CA THR A 337 21.08 -14.86 9.27
C THR A 337 21.51 -15.15 7.85
N PHE A 338 21.51 -14.14 6.99
CA PHE A 338 22.06 -14.17 5.65
C PHE A 338 23.51 -13.72 5.70
N GLN A 339 24.41 -14.58 5.24
CA GLN A 339 25.79 -14.26 4.97
C GLN A 339 25.94 -13.92 3.50
N LEU A 340 26.55 -12.77 3.19
CA LEU A 340 26.77 -12.33 1.82
C LEU A 340 28.25 -12.20 1.50
N THR A 341 28.56 -12.26 0.21
CA THR A 341 29.94 -12.19 -0.29
C THR A 341 30.61 -10.85 0.00
N THR A 342 29.83 -9.77 0.09
CA THR A 342 30.34 -8.40 0.29
C THR A 342 29.47 -7.59 1.26
N PRO A 343 30.06 -6.63 2.01
CA PRO A 343 29.31 -5.69 2.85
C PRO A 343 28.29 -4.87 2.07
N GLU A 344 28.59 -4.53 0.81
CA GLU A 344 27.70 -3.80 -0.09
C GLU A 344 26.46 -4.63 -0.45
N ALA A 345 26.65 -5.92 -0.74
CA ALA A 345 25.54 -6.85 -0.95
C ALA A 345 24.67 -6.96 0.30
N ALA A 346 25.27 -7.08 1.49
CA ALA A 346 24.52 -7.14 2.75
C ALA A 346 23.72 -5.85 3.00
N ALA A 347 24.31 -4.69 2.70
CA ALA A 347 23.61 -3.41 2.79
C ALA A 347 22.47 -3.29 1.76
N GLU A 348 22.66 -3.82 0.55
CA GLU A 348 21.62 -3.86 -0.49
C GLU A 348 20.48 -4.79 -0.09
N LEU A 349 20.76 -6.01 0.39
CA LEU A 349 19.73 -6.92 0.89
C LEU A 349 18.96 -6.29 2.06
N HIS A 350 19.67 -5.67 3.02
CA HIS A 350 19.04 -4.93 4.11
C HIS A 350 18.10 -3.83 3.59
N ARG A 351 18.53 -3.07 2.58
CA ARG A 351 17.69 -2.04 1.94
C ARG A 351 16.43 -2.65 1.32
N ARG A 352 16.54 -3.78 0.62
CA ARG A 352 15.39 -4.49 0.02
C ARG A 352 14.42 -5.03 1.06
N VAL A 353 14.93 -5.58 2.17
CA VAL A 353 14.09 -6.02 3.29
C VAL A 353 13.38 -4.82 3.93
N GLU A 354 14.06 -3.68 4.13
CA GLU A 354 13.42 -2.47 4.65
C GLU A 354 12.37 -1.89 3.71
N GLU A 355 12.58 -1.94 2.39
CA GLU A 355 11.57 -1.56 1.40
C GLU A 355 10.30 -2.40 1.56
N MET A 356 10.44 -3.73 1.64
CA MET A 356 9.30 -4.62 1.86
C MET A 356 8.65 -4.39 3.24
N ARG A 357 9.43 -4.19 4.31
CA ARG A 357 8.88 -3.84 5.63
C ARG A 357 8.06 -2.56 5.59
N MET A 358 8.52 -1.55 4.85
CA MET A 358 7.79 -0.30 4.65
C MET A 358 6.52 -0.51 3.82
N GLU A 359 6.53 -1.38 2.80
CA GLU A 359 5.31 -1.79 2.09
C GLU A 359 4.28 -2.41 3.04
N LEU A 360 4.69 -3.43 3.80
CA LEU A 360 3.84 -4.09 4.78
C LEU A 360 3.32 -3.11 5.83
N PHE A 361 4.16 -2.15 6.25
CA PHE A 361 3.76 -1.11 7.18
C PHE A 361 2.64 -0.26 6.60
N VAL A 362 2.81 0.25 5.38
CA VAL A 362 1.82 1.09 4.70
C VAL A 362 0.51 0.32 4.47
N LEU A 363 0.59 -0.94 4.04
CA LEU A 363 -0.58 -1.81 3.90
C LEU A 363 -1.34 -1.95 5.22
N SER A 364 -0.62 -2.11 6.34
CA SER A 364 -1.21 -2.20 7.69
C SER A 364 -1.87 -0.89 8.16
N LEU A 365 -1.47 0.25 7.61
CA LEU A 365 -2.09 1.55 7.89
C LEU A 365 -3.35 1.76 7.06
N GLN A 366 -3.36 1.28 5.81
CA GLN A 366 -4.42 1.53 4.83
C GLN A 366 -5.58 0.53 4.89
N HIS A 367 -5.34 -0.70 5.36
CA HIS A 367 -6.34 -1.77 5.35
C HIS A 367 -6.66 -2.23 6.78
N PRO A 368 -7.85 -2.83 7.01
CA PRO A 368 -8.15 -3.52 8.26
C PRO A 368 -7.11 -4.62 8.54
N GLN A 369 -6.70 -4.73 9.79
CA GLN A 369 -5.80 -5.78 10.27
C GLN A 369 -6.59 -7.00 10.70
N GLU A 370 -5.89 -8.11 10.92
CA GLU A 370 -6.51 -9.34 11.41
C GLU A 370 -7.26 -9.11 12.74
N GLY A 371 -8.52 -9.54 12.77
CA GLY A 371 -9.40 -9.35 13.92
C GLY A 371 -9.98 -7.94 14.09
N GLU A 372 -9.70 -7.00 13.17
CA GLU A 372 -10.37 -5.71 13.12
C GLU A 372 -11.68 -5.77 12.32
N GLU A 373 -12.74 -5.20 12.89
CA GLU A 373 -14.04 -5.01 12.26
C GLU A 373 -14.36 -3.53 12.09
N ALA A 374 -14.98 -3.14 10.98
CA ALA A 374 -15.43 -1.77 10.78
C ALA A 374 -16.69 -1.50 11.60
N VAL A 375 -16.61 -0.54 12.52
CA VAL A 375 -17.73 -0.12 13.38
C VAL A 375 -18.35 1.20 12.93
N LEU A 376 -17.62 1.97 12.13
CA LEU A 376 -18.10 3.22 11.53
C LEU A 376 -17.41 3.42 10.18
N HIS A 377 -18.20 3.85 9.20
CA HIS A 377 -17.71 4.30 7.91
C HIS A 377 -18.49 5.55 7.50
N LEU A 378 -17.77 6.63 7.21
CA LEU A 378 -18.33 7.94 6.87
C LEU A 378 -17.63 8.52 5.65
N GLN A 379 -18.42 8.92 4.66
CA GLN A 379 -17.95 9.77 3.58
C GLN A 379 -18.14 11.21 4.00
N VAL A 380 -17.06 11.98 3.97
CA VAL A 380 -17.03 13.35 4.45
C VAL A 380 -16.40 14.23 3.39
N LYS A 381 -17.02 15.38 3.10
CA LYS A 381 -16.49 16.27 2.06
C LYS A 381 -15.09 16.76 2.35
N GLN A 382 -14.77 16.90 3.63
CA GLN A 382 -13.50 17.44 4.07
C GLN A 382 -13.27 17.10 5.54
N VAL A 383 -12.06 16.64 5.84
CA VAL A 383 -11.52 16.54 7.20
C VAL A 383 -10.40 17.55 7.35
N GLN A 384 -10.48 18.33 8.43
CA GLN A 384 -9.38 19.17 8.87
C GLN A 384 -8.89 18.70 10.24
N CYS A 385 -7.61 18.37 10.26
CA CYS A 385 -6.82 18.11 11.45
C CYS A 385 -5.83 19.27 11.67
N GLU A 386 -5.15 19.29 12.82
CA GLU A 386 -4.19 20.35 13.21
C GLU A 386 -3.15 20.64 12.10
N ASP A 387 -2.59 19.58 11.52
CA ASP A 387 -1.49 19.68 10.53
C ASP A 387 -1.86 19.20 9.11
N VAL A 388 -3.07 18.64 8.92
CA VAL A 388 -3.43 17.93 7.68
C VAL A 388 -4.84 18.28 7.23
N PHE A 389 -4.97 18.55 5.93
CA PHE A 389 -6.22 18.78 5.25
C PHE A 389 -6.49 17.62 4.26
N ILE A 390 -7.65 16.96 4.39
CA ILE A 390 -8.02 15.81 3.57
C ILE A 390 -9.38 16.10 2.90
N PRO A 391 -9.40 16.42 1.60
CA PRO A 391 -10.65 16.62 0.84
C PRO A 391 -11.27 15.27 0.44
N GLU A 392 -12.57 15.25 0.16
CA GLU A 392 -13.30 14.07 -0.38
C GLU A 392 -12.92 12.79 0.38
N ALA A 393 -12.97 12.87 1.72
CA ALA A 393 -12.37 11.86 2.57
C ALA A 393 -13.36 10.77 2.95
N GLU A 394 -12.81 9.59 3.20
CA GLU A 394 -13.47 8.45 3.78
C GLU A 394 -12.86 8.19 5.16
N LEU A 395 -13.69 8.28 6.19
CA LEU A 395 -13.31 7.97 7.56
C LEU A 395 -13.86 6.60 7.95
N THR A 396 -12.98 5.71 8.35
CA THR A 396 -13.33 4.39 8.87
C THR A 396 -12.79 4.24 10.29
N ILE A 397 -13.64 3.81 11.23
CA ILE A 397 -13.23 3.38 12.56
C ILE A 397 -13.32 1.87 12.63
N LEU A 398 -12.20 1.27 13.01
CA LEU A 398 -12.02 -0.16 13.17
C LEU A 398 -11.93 -0.49 14.66
N ARG A 399 -12.46 -1.64 15.04
CA ARG A 399 -12.34 -2.21 16.38
C ARG A 399 -11.69 -3.58 16.28
N ASN A 400 -10.64 -3.81 17.05
CA ASN A 400 -10.05 -5.14 17.16
C ASN A 400 -10.87 -5.98 18.15
N ALA A 401 -11.48 -7.08 17.71
CA ALA A 401 -12.36 -7.91 18.52
C ALA A 401 -11.65 -8.58 19.71
N GLY A 402 -10.36 -8.95 19.53
CA GLY A 402 -9.57 -9.60 20.58
C GLY A 402 -9.09 -8.65 21.68
N THR A 403 -8.69 -7.43 21.32
CA THR A 403 -8.12 -6.45 22.26
C THR A 403 -9.11 -5.36 22.70
N GLY A 404 -10.23 -5.22 21.98
CA GLY A 404 -11.19 -4.12 22.16
C GLY A 404 -10.66 -2.73 21.77
N ARG A 405 -9.44 -2.63 21.23
CA ARG A 405 -8.82 -1.36 20.84
C ARG A 405 -9.42 -0.84 19.54
N TYR A 406 -9.48 0.48 19.42
CA TYR A 406 -9.97 1.14 18.22
C TYR A 406 -8.84 1.77 17.42
N ARG A 407 -9.01 1.80 16.11
CA ARG A 407 -8.12 2.46 15.16
C ARG A 407 -8.95 3.25 14.18
N MET A 408 -8.45 4.41 13.79
CA MET A 408 -9.09 5.26 12.80
C MET A 408 -8.22 5.32 11.55
N ILE A 409 -8.87 5.24 10.40
CA ILE A 409 -8.28 5.48 9.09
C ILE A 409 -9.08 6.61 8.43
N ILE A 410 -8.39 7.63 7.91
CA ILE A 410 -8.97 8.70 7.10
C ILE A 410 -8.20 8.73 5.78
N ALA A 411 -8.86 8.48 4.66
CA ALA A 411 -8.21 8.49 3.35
C ALA A 411 -8.94 9.43 2.38
N THR A 412 -8.25 10.04 1.43
CA THR A 412 -8.92 10.64 0.27
C THR A 412 -9.56 9.54 -0.57
N ARG A 413 -10.62 9.87 -1.32
CA ARG A 413 -11.28 8.93 -2.24
C ARG A 413 -10.33 8.30 -3.27
N ASP A 414 -9.36 9.08 -3.77
CA ASP A 414 -8.31 8.62 -4.68
C ASP A 414 -7.16 7.88 -3.95
N ARG A 415 -7.28 7.68 -2.63
CA ARG A 415 -6.29 7.06 -1.72
C ARG A 415 -4.89 7.69 -1.76
N ARG A 416 -4.75 8.88 -2.35
CA ARG A 416 -3.48 9.61 -2.41
C ARG A 416 -2.96 9.98 -1.02
N ILE A 417 -3.87 10.29 -0.09
CA ILE A 417 -3.54 10.61 1.29
C ILE A 417 -4.25 9.60 2.18
N THR A 418 -3.52 8.98 3.10
CA THR A 418 -4.10 8.11 4.13
C THR A 418 -3.51 8.45 5.49
N LEU A 419 -4.37 8.64 6.47
CA LEU A 419 -4.01 8.93 7.84
C LEU A 419 -4.52 7.79 8.71
N SER A 420 -3.66 7.24 9.57
CA SER A 420 -4.00 6.13 10.45
C SER A 420 -3.51 6.39 11.87
N GLN A 421 -4.37 6.18 12.86
CA GLN A 421 -4.08 6.42 14.27
C GLN A 421 -4.84 5.44 15.16
N ASN A 422 -4.13 4.82 16.11
CA ASN A 422 -4.76 4.11 17.20
C ASN A 422 -5.46 5.10 18.13
N LEU A 423 -6.72 4.85 18.45
CA LEU A 423 -7.51 5.72 19.30
C LEU A 423 -7.28 5.35 20.77
N SER A 424 -7.23 6.36 21.65
CA SER A 424 -7.23 6.13 23.08
C SER A 424 -8.57 5.52 23.52
N GLN A 425 -8.58 4.79 24.65
CA GLN A 425 -9.83 4.24 25.21
C GLN A 425 -10.86 5.34 25.49
N ASP A 426 -10.38 6.54 25.82
CA ASP A 426 -11.22 7.70 26.15
C ASP A 426 -11.69 8.49 24.93
N PHE A 427 -11.31 8.10 23.70
CA PHE A 427 -11.73 8.82 22.48
C PHE A 427 -13.26 8.90 22.33
N PHE A 428 -13.97 7.91 22.87
CA PHE A 428 -15.43 7.85 22.90
C PHE A 428 -16.03 8.30 24.25
N GLY A 429 -15.19 8.56 25.25
CA GLY A 429 -15.62 9.12 26.52
C GLY A 429 -16.06 10.57 26.30
N GLY A 430 -17.36 10.84 26.43
CA GLY A 430 -17.96 12.16 26.16
C GLY A 430 -17.50 13.32 27.05
N GLN A 431 -16.39 13.20 27.76
CA GLN A 431 -15.76 14.31 28.45
C GLN A 431 -14.74 14.97 27.52
N ARG A 432 -15.13 16.13 26.96
CA ARG A 432 -14.14 17.10 26.48
C ARG A 432 -13.15 17.33 27.64
N PRO A 433 -11.84 17.14 27.45
CA PRO A 433 -10.88 17.57 28.46
C PRO A 433 -11.15 19.06 28.73
N LYS A 434 -11.46 19.40 29.98
CA LYS A 434 -11.69 20.79 30.37
C LYS A 434 -10.43 21.57 30.00
N ALA A 435 -10.60 22.65 29.26
CA ALA A 435 -9.49 23.57 28.95
C ALA A 435 -8.86 24.02 30.28
N GLY A 436 -7.67 23.52 30.58
CA GLY A 436 -6.96 23.76 31.84
C GLY A 436 -6.36 22.50 32.49
N ASP A 437 -6.92 21.31 32.24
CA ASP A 437 -6.29 20.06 32.67
C ASP A 437 -5.39 19.55 31.53
N GLY A 438 -4.08 19.68 31.70
CA GLY A 438 -3.05 19.04 30.87
C GLY A 438 -3.05 17.50 30.97
N ASN A 439 -4.22 16.90 31.20
CA ASN A 439 -4.43 15.52 31.64
C ASN A 439 -5.08 14.63 30.57
N GLY A 440 -5.06 15.05 29.31
CA GLY A 440 -5.21 14.11 28.19
C GLY A 440 -3.93 13.29 28.12
N GLY A 441 -3.99 12.00 28.46
CA GLY A 441 -2.85 11.10 28.36
C GLY A 441 -2.17 11.16 26.98
N PRO A 442 -0.89 10.74 26.86
CA PRO A 442 -0.17 10.82 25.60
C PRO A 442 -0.96 10.14 24.49
N MET A 443 -1.36 10.91 23.48
CA MET A 443 -2.08 10.38 22.34
C MET A 443 -1.15 9.46 21.54
N PRO A 444 -1.65 8.31 21.06
CA PRO A 444 -0.87 7.44 20.19
C PRO A 444 -0.40 8.19 18.94
N PRO A 445 0.77 7.85 18.38
CA PRO A 445 1.28 8.52 17.20
C PRO A 445 0.34 8.32 16.01
N THR A 446 0.28 9.34 15.16
CA THR A 446 -0.45 9.30 13.89
C THR A 446 0.53 9.08 12.75
N TRP A 447 0.14 8.25 11.81
CA TRP A 447 0.89 8.03 10.58
C TRP A 447 0.13 8.60 9.39
N LEU A 448 0.85 9.31 8.54
CA LEU A 448 0.32 9.88 7.29
C LEU A 448 1.10 9.31 6.12
N VAL A 449 0.42 8.62 5.22
CA VAL A 449 0.92 8.17 3.93
C VAL A 449 0.44 9.16 2.88
N GLN A 450 1.36 9.65 2.05
CA GLN A 450 1.04 10.57 0.95
C GLN A 450 1.77 10.14 -0.32
N PHE A 451 1.05 10.08 -1.43
CA PHE A 451 1.63 9.96 -2.76
C PHE A 451 1.85 11.35 -3.37
N GLU A 452 3.10 11.64 -3.73
CA GLU A 452 3.53 12.84 -4.43
C GLU A 452 3.44 12.65 -5.95
N GLU A 453 3.77 13.69 -6.72
CA GLU A 453 3.88 13.59 -8.18
C GLU A 453 4.75 12.41 -8.62
N ALA A 454 4.41 11.84 -9.79
CA ALA A 454 5.02 10.62 -10.32
C ALA A 454 4.89 9.38 -9.42
N GLY A 455 3.96 9.37 -8.46
CA GLY A 455 3.64 8.18 -7.67
C GLY A 455 4.67 7.84 -6.61
N ARG A 456 5.48 8.81 -6.18
CA ARG A 456 6.41 8.61 -5.08
C ARG A 456 5.69 8.66 -3.74
N ARG A 457 5.86 7.62 -2.92
CA ARG A 457 5.29 7.54 -1.57
C ARG A 457 6.17 8.24 -0.54
N ARG A 458 5.53 8.97 0.38
CA ARG A 458 6.12 9.43 1.65
C ARG A 458 5.28 9.00 2.84
N VAL A 459 5.96 8.73 3.95
CA VAL A 459 5.34 8.33 5.22
C VAL A 459 5.83 9.27 6.31
N TYR A 460 4.91 9.91 7.01
CA TYR A 460 5.19 10.86 8.08
C TYR A 460 4.65 10.33 9.41
N ARG A 461 5.37 10.62 10.50
CA ARG A 461 4.99 10.27 11.86
C ARG A 461 4.76 11.53 12.70
N TYR A 462 3.56 11.69 13.22
CA TYR A 462 3.22 12.73 14.18
C TYR A 462 3.22 12.11 15.58
N HIS A 463 4.25 12.44 16.39
CA HIS A 463 4.49 11.80 17.69
C HIS A 463 3.41 12.11 18.73
N SER A 464 2.76 13.26 18.62
CA SER A 464 1.76 13.73 19.58
C SER A 464 0.32 13.34 19.24
N GLY A 465 0.14 12.53 18.18
CA GLY A 465 -1.18 12.14 17.68
C GLY A 465 -2.02 13.32 17.18
N ILE A 466 -3.18 13.04 16.60
CA ILE A 466 -4.19 14.07 16.30
C ILE A 466 -5.23 14.08 17.41
N ARG A 467 -5.49 15.27 17.96
CA ARG A 467 -6.38 15.46 19.11
C ARG A 467 -7.81 15.81 18.71
N GLY A 468 -7.98 16.45 17.57
CA GLY A 468 -9.27 16.93 17.09
C GLY A 468 -9.51 16.55 15.63
N LEU A 469 -10.76 16.22 15.35
CA LEU A 469 -11.27 16.10 13.98
C LEU A 469 -12.35 17.15 13.83
N SER A 470 -12.27 17.93 12.75
CA SER A 470 -13.33 18.83 12.35
C SER A 470 -13.75 18.51 10.93
N PHE A 471 -15.06 18.35 10.73
CA PHE A 471 -15.64 18.23 9.40
C PHE A 471 -16.23 19.57 8.99
N ARG A 472 -16.13 19.90 7.71
CA ARG A 472 -16.75 21.12 7.17
C ARG A 472 -18.28 21.05 7.20
N ASP A 473 -18.85 19.86 7.11
CA ASP A 473 -20.29 19.66 7.13
C ASP A 473 -20.81 19.32 8.54
N ALA A 474 -21.93 19.93 8.93
CA ALA A 474 -22.53 19.72 10.25
C ALA A 474 -23.13 18.33 10.41
N HIS A 475 -23.48 17.68 9.29
CA HIS A 475 -24.07 16.34 9.28
C HIS A 475 -23.05 15.29 9.76
N SER A 476 -21.84 15.26 9.20
CA SER A 476 -20.77 14.33 9.55
C SER A 476 -20.28 14.54 10.98
N ASN A 477 -20.22 15.81 11.44
CA ASN A 477 -19.98 16.10 12.85
C ASN A 477 -21.05 15.44 13.74
N LYS A 478 -22.34 15.59 13.40
CA LYS A 478 -23.44 14.98 14.15
C LYS A 478 -23.39 13.45 14.10
N VAL A 479 -23.09 12.86 12.95
CA VAL A 479 -22.99 11.40 12.81
C VAL A 479 -21.80 10.85 13.60
N LEU A 480 -20.64 11.52 13.59
CA LEU A 480 -19.51 11.11 14.42
C LEU A 480 -19.88 11.18 15.91
N GLU A 481 -20.56 12.23 16.36
CA GLU A 481 -21.02 12.33 17.76
C GLU A 481 -22.03 11.23 18.13
N LEU A 482 -22.97 10.92 17.22
CA LEU A 482 -23.90 9.80 17.43
C LEU A 482 -23.17 8.46 17.50
N ALA A 483 -22.20 8.23 16.61
CA ALA A 483 -21.37 7.04 16.62
C ALA A 483 -20.56 6.95 17.93
N ARG A 484 -20.02 8.07 18.41
CA ARG A 484 -19.31 8.14 19.69
C ARG A 484 -20.19 7.70 20.84
N HIS A 485 -21.41 8.22 20.91
CA HIS A 485 -22.39 7.84 21.92
C HIS A 485 -22.87 6.40 21.82
N ALA A 486 -23.01 5.86 20.60
CA ALA A 486 -23.41 4.48 20.39
C ALA A 486 -22.31 3.52 20.88
N ILE A 487 -21.07 3.75 20.45
CA ILE A 487 -19.90 2.94 20.80
C ILE A 487 -19.61 3.02 22.31
N SER A 488 -19.74 4.20 22.94
CA SER A 488 -19.52 4.36 24.37
C SER A 488 -20.57 3.65 25.24
N ARG A 489 -21.75 3.33 24.69
CA ARG A 489 -22.84 2.64 25.39
C ARG A 489 -22.86 1.13 25.13
N SER A 490 -22.08 0.64 24.18
CA SER A 490 -21.96 -0.79 23.92
C SER A 490 -21.10 -1.45 25.01
N PRO A 491 -21.60 -2.47 25.73
CA PRO A 491 -20.80 -3.17 26.73
C PRO A 491 -19.60 -3.87 26.06
N PRO A 492 -18.45 -4.01 26.76
CA PRO A 492 -17.34 -4.80 26.25
C PRO A 492 -17.81 -6.25 26.08
N LEU A 493 -17.80 -6.73 24.83
CA LEU A 493 -18.01 -8.14 24.53
C LEU A 493 -16.88 -8.93 25.21
N ARG A 494 -17.26 -9.91 26.03
CA ARG A 494 -16.31 -10.78 26.76
C ARG A 494 -15.46 -11.54 25.74
N ALA A 495 -14.14 -11.54 25.95
CA ALA A 495 -13.25 -12.45 25.24
C ALA A 495 -13.68 -13.90 25.52
N PRO A 496 -13.67 -14.80 24.50
CA PRO A 496 -13.79 -16.23 24.76
C PRO A 496 -12.56 -16.67 25.59
N GLY A 497 -12.83 -17.28 26.74
CA GLY A 497 -11.82 -17.76 27.68
C GLY A 497 -11.23 -19.11 27.32
#